data_AF-A0AAE0FIP8-F1
#
_entry.id   AF-A0AAE0FIP8-F1
#
_cell.length_a   1.000
_cell.length_b   1.000
_cell.length_c   1.000
_cell.angle_alpha   90.00
_cell.angle_beta   90.00
_cell.angle_gamma   90.00
#
_symmetry.space_group_name_H-M   'P 1'
#
loop_
_entity.id
_entity.type
_entity.pdbx_description
1 polymer ?
#
loop_
_entity_poly.entity_id
_entity_poly.type
_entity_poly.pdbx_seq_one_letter_code
_entity_poly.pdbx_strand_id
1 'polypeptide(L)'
;LYADCRASAEGILASTYNTLFLMCETEGDFERGLQIMDQMKAAGTVPGIRAFDTLIRLCQRHDQDDAVQELLDDMDRLGIY
;
A
#
# COMPACT_ATOMS: atom_id res chain seq x y z
N LEU A 1 6.34 28.48 10.97
CA LEU A 1 5.07 28.46 10.20
C LEU A 1 5.07 27.46 9.03
N TYR A 2 6.00 26.49 8.94
CA TYR A 2 6.01 25.44 7.90
C TYR A 2 5.78 24.02 8.42
N ALA A 3 5.56 23.83 9.73
CA ALA A 3 5.44 22.50 10.33
C ALA A 3 4.02 21.90 10.27
N ASP A 4 2.99 22.74 10.09
CA ASP A 4 1.58 22.30 10.10
C ASP A 4 1.08 21.72 8.77
N CYS A 5 1.72 22.05 7.64
CA CYS A 5 1.31 21.51 6.34
C CYS A 5 1.68 20.03 6.16
N ARG A 6 2.69 19.52 6.90
CA ARG A 6 3.13 18.13 6.74
C ARG A 6 2.19 17.13 7.43
N ALA A 7 1.74 17.47 8.64
CA ALA A 7 0.79 16.65 9.39
C ALA A 7 -0.59 16.56 8.72
N SER A 8 -1.02 17.62 8.00
CA SER A 8 -2.27 17.62 7.24
C SER A 8 -2.15 16.87 5.90
N ALA A 9 -0.97 16.90 5.26
CA ALA A 9 -0.71 16.13 4.04
C ALA A 9 -0.65 14.62 4.30
N GLU A 10 -0.03 14.19 5.41
CA GLU A 10 0.08 12.76 5.79
C GLU A 10 -1.31 12.10 5.94
N GLY A 11 -2.32 12.83 6.47
CA GLY A 11 -3.70 12.32 6.58
C GLY A 11 -4.48 12.26 5.26
N ILE A 12 -4.24 13.20 4.34
CA ILE A 12 -4.86 13.21 3.00
C ILE A 12 -4.24 12.12 2.11
N LEU A 13 -2.93 11.88 2.25
CA LEU A 13 -2.24 10.85 1.49
C LEU A 13 -2.74 9.45 1.86
N ALA A 14 -2.81 9.13 3.16
CA ALA A 14 -3.29 7.82 3.62
C ALA A 14 -4.73 7.51 3.17
N SER A 15 -5.62 8.50 3.18
CA SER A 15 -7.00 8.33 2.70
C SER A 15 -7.07 8.17 1.18
N THR A 16 -6.28 8.93 0.43
CA THR A 16 -6.19 8.80 -1.04
C THR A 16 -5.68 7.41 -1.44
N TYR A 17 -4.61 6.93 -0.80
CA TYR A 17 -4.06 5.61 -1.06
C TYR A 17 -5.02 4.49 -0.68
N ASN A 18 -5.75 4.61 0.44
CA ASN A 18 -6.81 3.66 0.78
C ASN A 18 -7.90 3.60 -0.28
N THR A 19 -8.31 4.73 -0.86
CA THR A 19 -9.27 4.74 -1.97
C THR A 19 -8.68 4.05 -3.21
N LEU A 20 -7.42 4.30 -3.53
CA LEU A 20 -6.74 3.65 -4.65
C LEU A 20 -6.66 2.13 -4.45
N PHE A 21 -6.32 1.65 -3.26
CA PHE A 21 -6.34 0.22 -2.93
C PHE A 21 -7.74 -0.38 -3.03
N LEU A 22 -8.77 0.34 -2.58
CA LEU A 22 -10.15 -0.12 -2.71
C LEU A 22 -10.54 -0.26 -4.18
N MET A 23 -10.13 0.69 -5.04
CA MET A 23 -10.37 0.59 -6.48
C MET A 23 -9.63 -0.60 -7.10
N CYS A 24 -8.34 -0.79 -6.77
CA CYS A 24 -7.59 -1.98 -7.19
C CYS A 24 -8.27 -3.28 -6.74
N GLU A 25 -8.79 -3.33 -5.51
CA GLU A 25 -9.53 -4.48 -4.98
C GLU A 25 -10.81 -4.76 -5.77
N THR A 26 -11.53 -3.71 -6.16
CA THR A 26 -12.76 -3.84 -6.98
C THR A 26 -12.47 -4.21 -8.44
N GLU A 27 -11.38 -3.71 -9.01
CA GLU A 27 -11.01 -3.95 -10.41
C GLU A 27 -10.23 -5.26 -10.60
N GLY A 28 -9.66 -5.83 -9.53
CA GLY A 28 -8.76 -6.98 -9.63
C GLY A 28 -7.36 -6.60 -10.17
N ASP A 29 -7.02 -5.31 -10.16
CA ASP A 29 -5.78 -4.82 -10.76
C ASP A 29 -4.65 -4.77 -9.71
N PHE A 30 -3.93 -5.90 -9.61
CA PHE A 30 -2.82 -6.03 -8.65
C PHE A 30 -1.58 -5.25 -9.09
N GLU A 31 -1.33 -5.10 -10.40
CA GLU A 31 -0.18 -4.37 -10.94
C GLU A 31 -0.23 -2.91 -10.52
N ARG A 32 -1.41 -2.29 -10.68
CA ARG A 32 -1.64 -0.92 -10.24
C ARG A 32 -1.52 -0.81 -8.71
N GLY A 33 -2.00 -1.81 -7.99
CA GLY A 33 -1.87 -1.91 -6.55
C GLY A 33 -0.40 -1.89 -6.07
N LEU A 34 0.49 -2.63 -6.73
CA LEU A 34 1.93 -2.64 -6.45
C LEU A 34 2.58 -1.29 -6.77
N GLN A 35 2.22 -0.65 -7.89
CA GLN A 35 2.71 0.70 -8.21
C GLN A 35 2.32 1.73 -7.15
N ILE A 36 1.10 1.62 -6.60
CA ILE A 36 0.63 2.48 -5.52
C ILE A 36 1.45 2.26 -4.25
N MET A 37 1.77 1.00 -3.94
CA MET A 37 2.61 0.63 -2.80
C MET A 37 4.01 1.27 -2.91
N ASP A 38 4.62 1.21 -4.09
CA ASP A 38 5.92 1.84 -4.35
C ASP A 38 5.85 3.36 -4.26
N GLN A 39 4.76 3.98 -4.73
CA GLN A 39 4.55 5.42 -4.56
C GLN A 39 4.43 5.83 -3.09
N MET A 40 3.75 5.04 -2.26
CA MET A 40 3.67 5.29 -0.81
C MET A 40 5.05 5.23 -0.16
N LYS A 41 5.81 4.17 -0.47
CA LYS A 41 7.19 4.00 0.01
C LYS A 41 8.09 5.17 -0.44
N ALA A 42 8.00 5.57 -1.71
CA ALA A 42 8.79 6.67 -2.28
C ALA A 42 8.41 8.04 -1.67
N ALA A 43 7.15 8.22 -1.30
CA ALA A 43 6.67 9.39 -0.57
C ALA A 43 7.09 9.39 0.92
N GLY A 44 7.81 8.36 1.39
CA GLY A 44 8.21 8.20 2.79
C GLY A 44 7.04 7.87 3.71
N THR A 45 5.91 7.42 3.16
CA THR A 45 4.71 7.06 3.92
C THR A 45 4.69 5.55 4.08
N VAL A 46 4.55 5.06 5.31
CA VAL A 46 4.49 3.63 5.58
C VAL A 46 3.10 3.11 5.17
N PRO A 47 3.01 2.13 4.26
CA PRO A 47 1.74 1.51 3.94
C PRO A 47 1.18 0.81 5.19
N GLY A 48 -0.10 1.01 5.46
CA GLY A 48 -0.75 0.37 6.61
C GLY A 48 -1.00 -1.12 6.38
N ILE A 49 -1.27 -1.85 7.47
CA ILE A 49 -1.63 -3.30 7.43
C ILE A 49 -2.70 -3.58 6.38
N ARG A 50 -3.73 -2.75 6.32
CA ARG A 50 -4.84 -2.91 5.35
C ARG A 50 -4.39 -2.88 3.90
N ALA A 51 -3.37 -2.09 3.55
CA ALA A 51 -2.86 -1.99 2.19
C ALA A 51 -2.15 -3.29 1.79
N PHE A 52 -1.29 -3.81 2.67
CA PHE A 52 -0.63 -5.09 2.46
C PHE A 52 -1.64 -6.24 2.37
N ASP A 53 -2.59 -6.31 3.29
CA ASP A 53 -3.65 -7.31 3.30
C ASP A 53 -4.44 -7.35 1.99
N THR A 54 -4.81 -6.17 1.47
CA THR A 54 -5.53 -6.06 0.19
C THR A 54 -4.66 -6.53 -0.97
N LEU A 55 -3.39 -6.12 -1.04
CA LEU A 55 -2.50 -6.57 -2.11
C LEU A 55 -2.17 -8.04 -2.05
N ILE A 56 -1.94 -8.61 -0.87
CA ILE A 56 -1.68 -10.04 -0.69
C ILE A 56 -2.86 -10.83 -1.24
N ARG A 57 -4.10 -10.47 -0.86
CA ARG A 57 -5.30 -11.13 -1.40
C ARG A 57 -5.45 -10.99 -2.91
N LEU A 58 -5.11 -9.83 -3.46
CA LEU A 58 -5.12 -9.58 -4.90
C LEU A 58 -4.09 -10.43 -5.63
N CYS A 59 -2.83 -10.41 -5.18
CA CYS A 59 -1.74 -11.17 -5.77
C CYS A 59 -2.02 -12.68 -5.70
N GLN A 60 -2.53 -13.18 -4.57
CA GLN A 60 -2.96 -14.58 -4.41
C GLN A 60 -4.05 -14.99 -5.41
N ARG A 61 -5.01 -14.09 -5.72
CA ARG A 61 -6.06 -14.36 -6.71
C ARG A 61 -5.55 -14.43 -8.16
N HIS A 62 -4.39 -13.84 -8.42
CA HIS A 62 -3.76 -13.77 -9.73
C HIS A 62 -2.53 -14.70 -9.85
N ASP A 63 -2.37 -15.64 -8.91
CA ASP A 63 -1.24 -16.58 -8.83
C ASP A 63 0.14 -15.86 -8.85
N GLN A 64 0.20 -14.67 -8.25
CA GLN A 64 1.41 -13.85 -8.13
C GLN A 64 2.13 -14.13 -6.82
N ASP A 65 2.55 -15.38 -6.61
CA ASP A 65 3.17 -15.80 -5.35
C ASP A 65 4.48 -15.06 -5.04
N ASP A 66 5.26 -14.73 -6.06
CA ASP A 66 6.50 -13.95 -5.91
C ASP A 66 6.22 -12.58 -5.30
N ALA A 67 5.20 -11.88 -5.79
CA ALA A 67 4.78 -10.57 -5.26
C ALA A 67 4.22 -10.70 -3.83
N VAL A 68 3.51 -11.79 -3.51
CA VAL A 68 3.03 -12.06 -2.15
C VAL A 68 4.22 -12.22 -1.19
N GLN A 69 5.26 -12.96 -1.57
CA GLN A 69 6.45 -13.13 -0.73
C GLN A 69 7.17 -11.79 -0.51
N GLU A 70 7.36 -10.99 -1.55
CA GLU A 70 7.98 -9.65 -1.40
C GLU A 70 7.18 -8.75 -0.44
N LEU A 71 5.85 -8.76 -0.54
CA LEU A 71 4.98 -7.98 0.34
C LEU A 71 5.07 -8.42 1.81
N LEU A 72 5.17 -9.73 2.06
CA LEU A 72 5.33 -10.28 3.41
C LEU A 72 6.71 -9.95 3.99
N ASP A 73 7.76 -10.06 3.19
CA ASP A 73 9.12 -9.66 3.59
C ASP A 73 9.18 -8.17 3.92
N ASP A 74 8.48 -7.33 3.16
CA ASP A 74 8.37 -5.90 3.45
C ASP A 74 7.60 -5.62 4.74
N MET A 75 6.53 -6.36 5.03
CA MET A 75 5.81 -6.27 6.31
C MET A 75 6.73 -6.61 7.49
N ASP A 76 7.51 -7.70 7.39
CA ASP A 76 8.45 -8.12 8.43
C ASP A 76 9.55 -7.08 8.65
N ARG A 77 10.14 -6.56 7.57
CA ARG A 77 11.16 -5.49 7.62
C ARG A 77 10.65 -4.20 8.26
N LEU A 78 9.39 -3.87 8.02
CA LEU A 78 8.74 -2.68 8.59
C LEU A 78 8.19 -2.94 10.00
N GLY A 79 8.22 -4.19 10.49
CA GLY A 79 7.70 -4.59 11.80
C GLY A 79 6.18 -4.46 11.91
N ILE A 80 5.47 -4.69 10.81
CA ILE A 80 4.02 -4.54 10.72
C ILE A 80 3.38 -5.93 10.73
N TYR A 81 2.55 -6.21 11.74
CA TYR A 81 1.88 -7.50 11.95
C TYR A 81 0.44 -7.32 12.45
#